data_AF-A0A811RD37-F1
#
_entry.id   AF-A0A811RD37-F1
#
_cell.length_a   1.000
_cell.length_b   1.000
_cell.length_c   1.000
_cell.angle_alpha   90.00
_cell.angle_beta   90.00
_cell.angle_gamma   90.00
#
_symmetry.space_group_name_H-M   'P 1'
#
loop_
_entity.id
_entity.type
_entity.pdbx_description
1 polymer ?
#
loop_
_entity_poly.entity_id
_entity_poly.type
_entity_poly.pdbx_seq_one_letter_code
_entity_poly.pdbx_strand_id
1 'polypeptide(L)'
;MSQASSSTAHTRRSARVAPLAVVRAVAPLPTAADVEPMEEDVTGLPLIMCPDCRDVRVFAATTTQSKCNNGKRYFKCPRKNFSNGKCKSYWFDEEYVVYLHDNGYLLAAGSTIAEALTTEVPEVVGKIDSLEKNLKKVKEMVGKNKEGIGSCICLVCGCVNVTLFLVLAIFMVVAFLLK
;
A
#
# COMPACT_ATOMS: atom_id res chain seq x y z
N MET A 1 -3.58 52.26 -27.78
CA MET A 1 -2.24 52.77 -28.10
C MET A 1 -2.01 54.00 -27.24
N SER A 2 -1.12 53.93 -26.24
CA SER A 2 -0.57 55.09 -25.52
C SER A 2 0.82 54.73 -24.97
N GLN A 3 1.85 54.99 -25.77
CA GLN A 3 3.22 55.26 -25.34
C GLN A 3 3.44 56.78 -25.56
N ALA A 4 4.29 57.54 -24.89
CA ALA A 4 5.42 57.30 -24.00
C ALA A 4 5.65 58.58 -23.16
N SER A 5 6.41 58.48 -22.06
CA SER A 5 7.38 59.52 -21.73
C SER A 5 8.51 58.95 -20.89
N SER A 6 9.72 59.14 -21.42
CA SER A 6 11.03 58.83 -20.85
C SER A 6 11.35 59.69 -19.63
N SER A 7 12.14 59.16 -18.70
CA SER A 7 13.41 59.80 -18.33
C SER A 7 14.37 58.81 -17.67
N THR A 8 15.61 58.89 -18.12
CA THR A 8 16.80 58.16 -17.67
C THR A 8 17.42 58.87 -16.46
N ALA A 9 17.85 58.11 -15.45
CA ALA A 9 18.91 58.54 -14.54
C ALA A 9 19.79 57.36 -14.12
N HIS A 10 21.04 57.41 -14.57
CA HIS A 10 22.13 56.54 -14.15
C HIS A 10 22.41 56.67 -12.65
N THR A 11 22.70 55.56 -11.98
CA THR A 11 23.58 55.58 -10.80
C THR A 11 24.55 54.41 -10.85
N ARG A 12 25.84 54.74 -10.76
CA ARG A 12 27.00 53.85 -10.83
C ARG A 12 27.27 53.15 -9.50
N ARG A 13 27.71 51.88 -9.61
CA ARG A 13 28.73 51.13 -8.84
C ARG A 13 28.70 51.19 -7.31
N SER A 14 28.64 50.01 -6.69
CA SER A 14 29.77 49.53 -5.86
C SER A 14 29.70 48.02 -5.62
N ALA A 15 30.57 47.28 -6.29
CA ALA A 15 30.94 45.93 -5.89
C ALA A 15 31.95 46.04 -4.74
N ARG A 16 31.69 45.36 -3.63
CA ARG A 16 32.72 45.06 -2.62
C ARG A 16 32.81 43.55 -2.43
N VAL A 17 33.92 43.01 -2.91
CA VAL A 17 34.47 41.69 -2.61
C VAL A 17 35.47 41.87 -1.47
N ALA A 18 35.40 41.03 -0.43
CA ALA A 18 36.44 40.82 0.58
C ALA A 18 36.13 39.49 1.35
N PRO A 19 37.10 38.79 1.97
CA PRO A 19 37.56 37.49 1.47
C PRO A 19 37.40 36.30 2.44
N LEU A 20 37.78 35.12 1.91
CA LEU A 20 37.84 33.78 2.50
C LEU A 20 38.30 33.70 3.97
N ALA A 21 37.60 32.87 4.74
CA ALA A 21 38.18 32.07 5.82
C ALA A 21 37.80 30.60 5.59
N VAL A 22 38.78 29.81 5.13
CA VAL A 22 38.70 28.35 5.07
C VAL A 22 38.90 27.82 6.49
N VAL A 23 37.85 27.32 7.12
CA VAL A 23 37.98 26.43 8.28
C VAL A 23 37.63 25.03 7.81
N ARG A 24 38.68 24.21 7.68
CA ARG A 24 38.61 22.81 7.33
C ARG A 24 38.17 22.02 8.56
N ALA A 25 36.85 21.92 8.77
CA ALA A 25 36.31 20.94 9.69
C ALA A 25 36.29 19.58 8.97
N VAL A 26 37.18 18.68 9.38
CA VAL A 26 37.07 17.26 9.03
C VAL A 26 35.86 16.73 9.80
N ALA A 27 34.71 16.68 9.15
CA ALA A 27 33.55 15.98 9.67
C ALA A 27 33.84 14.47 9.63
N PRO A 28 33.52 13.70 10.69
CA PRO A 28 33.57 12.25 10.64
C PRO A 28 32.63 11.75 9.54
N LEU A 29 33.10 10.76 8.78
CA LEU A 29 32.32 9.95 7.86
C LEU A 29 30.98 9.56 8.54
N PRO A 30 29.81 9.83 7.93
CA PRO A 30 28.57 9.36 8.52
C PRO A 30 28.57 7.84 8.42
N THR A 31 28.81 7.21 9.56
CA THR A 31 28.47 5.82 9.85
C THR A 31 27.03 5.58 9.38
N ALA A 32 26.80 4.45 8.74
CA ALA A 32 25.51 3.98 8.26
C ALA A 32 24.52 3.73 9.42
N ALA A 33 24.11 4.79 10.10
CA ALA A 33 23.10 4.79 11.14
C ALA A 33 21.82 5.38 10.57
N ASP A 34 20.78 4.55 10.59
CA ASP A 34 19.36 4.84 10.45
C ASP A 34 18.97 5.89 9.41
N VAL A 35 18.67 5.39 8.21
CA VAL A 35 17.69 6.08 7.36
C VAL A 35 16.33 5.84 8.02
N GLU A 36 16.00 6.66 9.00
CA GLU A 36 14.63 6.76 9.50
C GLU A 36 13.70 6.91 8.28
N PRO A 37 12.58 6.17 8.22
CA PRO A 37 11.57 6.43 7.21
C PRO A 37 11.20 7.91 7.30
N MET A 38 11.25 8.66 6.19
CA MET A 38 10.65 9.99 6.19
C MET A 38 9.15 9.78 6.39
N GLU A 39 8.68 9.92 7.62
CA GLU A 39 7.26 9.84 7.96
C GLU A 39 6.59 11.17 7.60
N GLU A 40 5.34 11.08 7.15
CA GLU A 40 4.54 12.28 6.95
C GLU A 40 4.00 12.79 8.29
N ASP A 41 4.19 14.09 8.57
CA ASP A 41 3.92 14.73 9.86
C ASP A 41 2.45 14.65 10.34
N VAL A 42 1.50 14.31 9.45
CA VAL A 42 0.07 14.32 9.78
C VAL A 42 -0.47 12.93 10.14
N THR A 43 -0.12 11.87 9.40
CA THR A 43 -0.55 10.49 9.69
C THR A 43 0.57 9.57 10.17
N GLY A 44 1.82 10.02 10.19
CA GLY A 44 2.97 9.18 10.55
C GLY A 44 3.23 8.04 9.56
N LEU A 45 2.61 8.08 8.37
CA LEU A 45 2.81 7.02 7.38
C LEU A 45 4.18 7.19 6.70
N PRO A 46 4.95 6.10 6.55
CA PRO A 46 6.28 6.16 5.95
C PRO A 46 6.20 6.50 4.46
N LEU A 47 6.96 7.49 4.00
CA LEU A 47 7.12 7.81 2.58
C LEU A 47 8.16 6.90 1.93
N ILE A 48 7.72 5.72 1.50
CA ILE A 48 8.58 4.70 0.90
C ILE A 48 9.26 5.14 -0.39
N MET A 49 10.32 4.43 -0.79
CA MET A 49 10.85 4.52 -2.14
C MET A 49 9.79 4.03 -3.14
N CYS A 50 9.59 4.79 -4.22
CA CYS A 50 8.66 4.43 -5.26
C CYS A 50 9.02 3.04 -5.83
N PRO A 51 8.10 2.05 -5.83
CA PRO A 51 8.41 0.69 -6.29
C PRO A 51 8.73 0.63 -7.79
N ASP A 52 8.17 1.55 -8.58
CA ASP A 52 8.42 1.63 -10.02
C ASP A 52 9.77 2.29 -10.35
N CYS A 53 10.11 3.40 -9.67
CA CYS A 53 11.32 4.19 -9.99
C CYS A 53 12.55 3.79 -9.16
N ARG A 54 12.34 3.34 -7.92
CA ARG A 54 13.36 2.87 -6.96
C ARG A 54 14.42 3.87 -6.53
N ASP A 55 14.33 5.13 -6.96
CA ASP A 55 15.32 6.18 -6.70
C ASP A 55 14.71 7.49 -6.17
N VAL A 56 13.38 7.54 -6.03
CA VAL A 56 12.64 8.69 -5.50
C VAL A 56 11.61 8.21 -4.50
N ARG A 57 11.42 8.94 -3.40
CA ARG A 57 10.35 8.68 -2.44
C ARG A 57 9.01 9.17 -2.98
N VAL A 58 7.94 8.48 -2.58
CA VAL A 58 6.58 8.99 -2.79
C VAL A 58 6.33 10.19 -1.89
N PHE A 59 5.35 11.02 -2.24
CA PHE A 59 4.92 12.13 -1.41
C PHE A 59 3.41 12.07 -1.16
N ALA A 60 2.99 12.62 -0.02
CA ALA A 60 1.59 12.80 0.32
C ALA A 60 1.08 14.16 -0.17
N ALA A 61 -0.15 14.21 -0.64
CA ALA A 61 -0.84 15.46 -0.97
C ALA A 61 -2.34 15.30 -0.87
N THR A 62 -3.04 16.44 -0.81
CA THR A 62 -4.50 16.49 -0.79
C THR A 62 -5.02 17.00 -2.12
N THR A 63 -6.08 16.37 -2.62
CA THR A 63 -6.71 16.78 -3.88
C THR A 63 -7.52 18.06 -3.67
N THR A 64 -7.20 19.13 -4.40
CA THR A 64 -7.89 20.44 -4.26
C THR A 64 -8.72 20.83 -5.49
N GLN A 65 -8.48 20.21 -6.65
CA GLN A 65 -9.05 20.63 -7.94
C GLN A 65 -10.01 19.59 -8.56
N SER A 66 -10.39 18.55 -7.82
CA SER A 66 -11.36 17.55 -8.29
C SER A 66 -12.75 17.84 -7.77
N LYS A 67 -13.78 17.65 -8.60
CA LYS A 67 -15.19 17.74 -8.17
C LYS A 67 -15.59 16.63 -7.19
N CYS A 68 -15.10 15.41 -7.41
CA CYS A 68 -15.53 14.23 -6.64
C CYS A 68 -14.52 13.81 -5.57
N ASN A 69 -13.25 14.19 -5.73
CA ASN A 69 -12.17 13.79 -4.82
C ASN A 69 -11.62 14.96 -4.01
N ASN A 70 -12.29 16.12 -3.98
CA ASN A 70 -11.84 17.27 -3.18
C ASN A 70 -11.63 16.86 -1.70
N GLY A 71 -10.51 17.26 -1.12
CA GLY A 71 -10.16 16.94 0.27
C GLY A 71 -9.60 15.54 0.48
N LYS A 72 -9.62 14.65 -0.52
CA LYS A 72 -9.03 13.32 -0.38
C LYS A 72 -7.51 13.36 -0.44
N ARG A 73 -6.88 12.72 0.54
CA ARG A 73 -5.44 12.49 0.60
C ARG A 73 -5.02 11.39 -0.38
N TYR A 74 -3.84 11.54 -0.96
CA TYR A 74 -3.22 10.55 -1.85
C TYR A 74 -1.70 10.56 -1.71
N PHE A 75 -1.10 9.45 -2.10
CA PHE A 75 0.34 9.24 -2.18
C PHE A 75 0.72 8.96 -3.62
N LYS A 76 1.77 9.60 -4.14
CA LYS A 76 2.22 9.31 -5.51
C LYS A 76 3.71 9.52 -5.71
N CYS A 77 4.24 8.90 -6.77
CA CYS A 77 5.58 9.19 -7.23
C CYS A 77 5.67 10.60 -7.85
N PRO A 78 6.72 11.40 -7.53
CA PRO A 78 6.98 12.69 -8.17
C PRO A 78 7.10 12.63 -9.70
N ARG A 79 7.56 11.50 -10.25
CA ARG A 79 7.74 11.31 -11.70
C ARG A 79 6.47 10.88 -12.44
N LYS A 80 5.36 10.66 -11.72
CA LYS A 80 4.06 10.37 -12.33
C LYS A 80 3.47 11.66 -12.90
N ASN A 81 3.74 11.90 -14.18
CA ASN A 81 3.09 12.97 -14.96
C ASN A 81 1.81 12.43 -15.62
N PHE A 82 0.75 13.25 -15.62
CA PHE A 82 -0.57 12.90 -16.16
C PHE A 82 -0.57 12.53 -17.65
N SER A 83 0.45 12.96 -18.39
CA SER A 83 0.50 12.82 -19.85
C SER A 83 1.37 11.67 -20.34
N ASN A 84 2.48 11.30 -19.68
CA ASN A 84 3.51 10.41 -20.26
C ASN A 84 4.41 9.66 -19.25
N GLY A 85 3.99 9.49 -17.99
CA GLY A 85 4.84 8.81 -16.99
C GLY A 85 4.93 7.29 -17.19
N LYS A 86 6.15 6.71 -17.20
CA LYS A 86 6.34 5.25 -17.07
C LYS A 86 5.92 4.73 -15.69
N CYS A 87 6.02 5.59 -14.67
CA CYS A 87 5.67 5.30 -13.29
C CYS A 87 4.16 5.40 -13.07
N LYS A 88 3.56 4.36 -12.50
CA LYS A 88 2.12 4.29 -12.23
C LYS A 88 1.78 4.45 -10.75
N SER A 89 2.77 4.30 -9.88
CA SER A 89 2.71 4.45 -8.42
C SER A 89 1.86 5.65 -7.98
N TYR A 90 0.67 5.34 -7.50
CA TYR A 90 -0.34 6.25 -6.98
C TYR A 90 -1.32 5.44 -6.12
N TRP A 91 -1.68 5.98 -4.97
CA TRP A 91 -2.63 5.38 -4.03
C TRP A 91 -3.45 6.48 -3.36
N PHE A 92 -4.73 6.24 -3.10
CA PHE A 92 -5.43 6.98 -2.06
C PHE A 92 -4.96 6.53 -0.67
N ASP A 93 -5.29 7.29 0.37
CA ASP A 93 -4.83 7.06 1.73
C ASP A 93 -5.07 5.61 2.20
N GLU A 94 -6.27 5.09 1.99
CA GLU A 94 -6.64 3.73 2.39
C GLU A 94 -5.90 2.66 1.58
N GLU A 95 -5.74 2.88 0.27
CA GLU A 95 -4.99 1.99 -0.62
C GLU A 95 -3.50 1.96 -0.25
N TYR A 96 -2.97 3.09 0.22
CA TYR A 96 -1.58 3.21 0.61
C TYR A 96 -1.31 2.45 1.90
N VAL A 97 -2.17 2.56 2.91
CA VAL A 97 -2.05 1.80 4.16
C VAL A 97 -2.06 0.29 3.88
N VAL A 98 -2.98 -0.19 3.03
CA VAL A 98 -3.02 -1.59 2.62
C VAL A 98 -1.72 -1.99 1.92
N TYR A 99 -1.23 -1.17 0.98
CA TYR A 99 0.03 -1.44 0.30
C TYR A 99 1.21 -1.52 1.28
N LEU A 100 1.29 -0.62 2.26
CA LEU A 100 2.37 -0.61 3.23
C LEU A 100 2.33 -1.84 4.12
N HIS A 101 1.15 -2.25 4.58
CA HIS A 101 0.98 -3.46 5.40
C HIS A 101 1.37 -4.72 4.63
N ASP A 102 0.86 -4.89 3.40
CA ASP A 102 1.11 -6.08 2.58
C ASP A 102 2.58 -6.25 2.17
N ASN A 103 3.34 -5.15 2.15
CA ASN A 103 4.76 -5.15 1.80
C ASN A 103 5.69 -5.01 3.02
N GLY A 104 5.16 -5.07 4.25
CA GLY A 104 5.95 -5.06 5.48
C GLY A 104 6.60 -3.71 5.82
N TYR A 105 6.09 -2.61 5.27
CA TYR A 105 6.56 -1.25 5.58
C TYR A 105 5.93 -0.67 6.86
N LEU A 106 4.82 -1.25 7.32
CA LEU A 106 4.29 -0.98 8.65
C LEU A 106 4.72 -2.11 9.58
N LEU A 107 5.42 -1.77 10.65
CA LEU A 107 5.57 -2.66 11.79
C LEU A 107 4.16 -2.92 12.33
N ALA A 108 3.76 -4.19 12.42
CA ALA A 108 2.58 -4.55 13.20
C ALA A 108 2.74 -3.89 14.57
N ALA A 109 1.66 -3.25 15.06
CA ALA A 109 1.66 -2.37 16.23
C ALA A 109 2.10 -3.00 17.59
N GLY A 110 2.84 -4.11 17.57
CA GLY A 110 3.47 -4.77 18.72
C GLY A 110 4.99 -4.94 18.62
N SER A 111 5.67 -4.38 17.62
CA SER A 111 7.11 -4.64 17.41
C SER A 111 8.07 -3.64 18.09
N THR A 112 7.57 -2.67 18.85
CA THR A 112 8.39 -1.72 19.63
C THR A 112 8.49 -2.12 21.09
N ILE A 113 8.77 -3.40 21.35
CA ILE A 113 9.06 -3.94 22.70
C ILE A 113 10.27 -4.89 22.65
N ALA A 114 11.23 -4.63 21.76
CA ALA A 114 12.46 -5.42 21.71
C ALA A 114 13.60 -4.80 22.55
N GLU A 115 13.52 -3.51 22.89
CA GLU A 115 14.64 -2.79 23.51
C GLU A 115 14.45 -2.45 24.99
N ALA A 116 13.26 -2.68 25.56
CA ALA A 116 12.97 -2.36 26.98
C ALA A 116 12.68 -3.58 27.88
N LEU A 117 12.69 -4.82 27.35
CA LEU A 117 12.12 -5.97 28.07
C LEU A 117 13.07 -7.17 28.13
N THR A 118 14.23 -6.96 28.74
CA THR A 118 15.15 -8.04 29.13
C THR A 118 14.80 -8.70 30.48
N THR A 119 13.61 -8.48 31.06
CA THR A 119 13.25 -9.03 32.39
C THR A 119 11.95 -9.83 32.49
N GLU A 120 11.09 -9.90 31.47
CA GLU A 120 9.76 -10.58 31.58
C GLU A 120 9.51 -11.67 30.51
N VAL A 121 10.60 -12.11 29.88
CA VAL A 121 10.64 -13.08 28.77
C VAL A 121 9.91 -14.42 29.00
N PRO A 122 9.79 -15.01 30.22
CA PRO A 122 9.19 -16.35 30.35
C PRO A 122 7.67 -16.40 30.15
N GLU A 123 6.92 -15.38 30.59
CA GLU A 123 5.45 -15.47 30.64
C GLU A 123 4.82 -15.21 29.27
N VAL A 124 5.41 -14.32 28.48
CA VAL A 124 4.92 -13.96 27.14
C VAL A 124 5.17 -15.10 26.14
N VAL A 125 6.33 -15.76 26.23
CA VAL A 125 6.65 -16.93 25.39
C VAL A 125 5.65 -18.07 25.63
N GLY A 126 5.31 -18.35 26.89
CA GLY A 126 4.31 -19.39 27.22
C GLY A 126 2.91 -19.08 26.67
N LYS A 127 2.51 -17.80 26.60
CA LYS A 127 1.24 -17.38 26.00
C LYS A 127 1.25 -17.53 24.47
N ILE A 128 2.40 -17.28 23.81
CA ILE A 128 2.57 -17.47 22.36
C ILE A 128 2.46 -18.96 22.00
N ASP A 129 3.13 -19.85 22.75
CA ASP A 129 3.05 -21.30 22.52
C ASP A 129 1.63 -21.84 22.70
N SER A 130 0.93 -21.33 23.72
CA SER A 130 -0.48 -21.64 23.96
C SER A 130 -1.37 -21.16 22.81
N LEU A 131 -1.14 -19.95 22.31
CA LEU A 131 -1.90 -19.39 21.19
C LEU A 131 -1.67 -20.18 19.90
N GLU A 132 -0.42 -20.54 19.58
CA GLU A 132 -0.10 -21.36 18.40
C GLU A 132 -0.78 -22.73 18.48
N LYS A 133 -0.77 -23.36 19.65
CA LYS A 133 -1.44 -24.64 19.88
C LYS A 133 -2.95 -24.53 19.70
N ASN A 134 -3.57 -23.46 20.18
CA ASN A 134 -5.00 -23.20 20.00
C ASN A 134 -5.33 -22.95 18.51
N LEU A 135 -4.50 -22.21 17.78
CA LEU A 135 -4.67 -21.98 16.35
C LEU A 135 -4.55 -23.26 15.53
N LYS A 136 -3.56 -24.12 15.82
CA LYS A 136 -3.45 -25.45 15.19
C LYS A 136 -4.70 -26.29 15.44
N LYS A 137 -5.23 -26.29 16.67
CA LYS A 137 -6.47 -27.01 17.01
C LYS A 137 -7.69 -26.47 16.26
N VAL A 138 -7.86 -25.15 16.20
CA VAL A 138 -8.97 -24.52 15.44
C VAL A 138 -8.84 -24.81 13.95
N LYS A 139 -7.64 -24.74 13.38
CA LYS A 139 -7.38 -25.08 11.98
C LYS A 139 -7.73 -26.55 11.68
N GLU A 140 -7.41 -27.47 12.58
CA GLU A 140 -7.75 -28.89 12.43
C GLU A 140 -9.27 -29.13 12.52
N MET A 141 -9.97 -28.44 13.43
CA MET A 141 -11.44 -28.52 13.52
C MET A 141 -12.13 -27.92 12.28
N VAL A 142 -11.60 -26.85 11.70
CA VAL A 142 -12.13 -26.22 10.47
C VAL A 142 -11.84 -27.09 9.24
N GLY A 143 -10.67 -27.74 9.18
CA GLY A 143 -10.32 -28.67 8.10
C GLY A 143 -11.27 -29.86 8.02
N LYS A 144 -11.53 -30.50 9.17
CA LYS A 144 -12.43 -31.66 9.28
C LYS A 144 -13.89 -31.36 8.92
N ASN A 145 -14.32 -30.09 8.97
CA ASN A 145 -15.69 -29.69 8.62
C ASN A 145 -15.90 -29.42 7.11
N LYS A 146 -14.82 -29.35 6.31
CA LYS A 146 -14.91 -29.09 4.86
C LYS A 146 -15.13 -30.34 4.00
N GLU A 147 -14.83 -31.52 4.54
CA GLU A 147 -14.87 -32.80 3.80
C GLU A 147 -16.31 -33.29 3.57
N GLY A 148 -17.27 -32.91 4.43
CA GLY A 148 -18.67 -33.35 4.32
C GLY A 148 -19.54 -32.53 3.37
N ILE A 149 -19.24 -31.25 3.17
CA ILE A 149 -20.12 -30.32 2.41
C ILE A 149 -19.95 -30.50 0.89
N GLY A 150 -18.74 -30.83 0.42
CA GLY A 150 -18.49 -31.05 -1.02
C GLY A 150 -19.18 -32.29 -1.58
N SER A 151 -19.25 -33.37 -0.80
CA SER A 151 -19.81 -34.65 -1.25
C SER A 151 -21.33 -34.59 -1.48
N CYS A 152 -22.08 -33.84 -0.68
CA CYS A 152 -23.53 -33.73 -0.86
C CYS A 152 -23.91 -32.86 -2.06
N ILE A 153 -23.13 -31.82 -2.37
CA ILE A 153 -23.38 -30.91 -3.50
C ILE A 153 -23.20 -31.65 -4.84
N CYS A 154 -22.17 -32.48 -4.97
CA CYS A 154 -21.94 -33.28 -6.18
C CYS A 154 -23.05 -34.31 -6.43
N LEU A 155 -23.56 -34.94 -5.38
CA LEU A 155 -24.63 -35.95 -5.47
C LEU A 155 -25.97 -35.33 -5.89
N VAL A 156 -26.34 -34.19 -5.31
CA VAL A 156 -27.58 -33.48 -5.65
C VAL A 156 -27.52 -32.90 -7.07
N CYS A 157 -26.38 -32.31 -7.48
CA CYS A 157 -26.22 -31.75 -8.83
C CYS A 157 -26.25 -32.85 -9.91
N GLY A 158 -25.63 -34.00 -9.66
CA GLY A 158 -25.66 -35.14 -10.58
C GLY A 158 -27.07 -35.70 -10.78
N CYS A 159 -27.84 -35.92 -9.71
CA CYS A 159 -29.19 -36.45 -9.81
C CYS A 159 -30.13 -35.52 -10.58
N VAL A 160 -30.11 -34.21 -10.31
CA VAL A 160 -30.97 -33.24 -11.01
C VAL A 160 -30.66 -33.21 -12.51
N ASN A 161 -29.37 -33.26 -12.88
CA ASN A 161 -28.97 -33.23 -14.28
C ASN A 161 -29.45 -34.49 -15.04
N VAL A 162 -29.27 -35.68 -14.46
CA VAL A 162 -29.73 -36.95 -15.06
C VAL A 162 -31.25 -36.99 -15.21
N THR A 163 -31.99 -36.55 -14.18
CA THR A 163 -33.45 -36.50 -14.25
C THR A 163 -33.92 -35.52 -15.33
N LEU A 164 -33.27 -34.36 -15.47
CA LEU A 164 -33.60 -33.40 -16.53
C LEU A 164 -33.39 -33.99 -17.93
N PHE A 165 -32.26 -34.65 -18.18
CA PHE A 165 -31.99 -35.31 -19.46
C PHE A 165 -33.03 -36.40 -19.78
N LEU A 166 -33.43 -37.21 -18.80
CA LEU A 166 -34.45 -38.25 -18.99
C LEU A 166 -35.81 -37.64 -19.34
N VAL A 167 -36.23 -36.58 -18.64
CA VAL A 167 -37.50 -35.89 -18.92
C VAL A 167 -37.49 -35.28 -20.32
N LEU A 168 -36.40 -34.64 -20.73
CA LEU A 168 -36.25 -34.10 -22.08
C LEU A 168 -36.30 -35.21 -23.15
N ALA A 169 -35.63 -36.34 -22.92
CA ALA A 169 -35.67 -37.47 -23.85
C ALA A 169 -37.08 -38.04 -24.00
N ILE A 170 -37.81 -38.23 -22.89
CA ILE A 170 -39.21 -38.69 -22.91
C ILE A 170 -40.08 -37.67 -23.66
N PHE A 171 -39.93 -36.38 -23.36
CA PHE A 171 -40.69 -35.32 -24.04
C PHE A 171 -40.44 -35.33 -25.54
N MET A 172 -39.19 -35.51 -25.99
CA MET A 172 -38.86 -35.62 -27.41
C MET A 172 -39.52 -36.84 -28.04
N VAL A 173 -39.45 -38.02 -27.40
CA VAL A 173 -40.12 -39.24 -27.90
C VAL A 173 -41.63 -39.02 -28.00
N VAL A 174 -42.26 -38.45 -26.98
CA VAL A 174 -43.70 -38.14 -27.00
C VAL A 174 -44.04 -37.14 -28.11
N ALA A 175 -43.25 -36.09 -28.29
CA ALA A 175 -43.45 -35.10 -29.37
C ALA A 175 -43.28 -35.72 -30.77
N PHE A 176 -42.37 -36.68 -30.94
CA PHE A 176 -42.21 -37.45 -32.17
C PHE A 176 -43.35 -38.42 -32.44
N LEU A 177 -43.93 -39.02 -31.39
CA LEU A 177 -45.06 -39.96 -31.49
C LEU A 177 -46.41 -39.26 -31.68
N LEU A 178 -46.54 -38.03 -31.19
CA LEU A 178 -47.74 -37.18 -31.33
C LEU A 178 -47.73 -36.34 -32.62
N LYS A 179 -46.71 -36.50 -33.47
CA LYS A 179 -46.57 -35.81 -34.76
C LYS A 179 -46.88 -36.76 -35.91
#